data_AF-A0A968X5K5-F1
#
_entry.id   AF-A0A968X5K5-F1
#
_cell.length_a   1.000
_cell.length_b   1.000
_cell.length_c   1.000
_cell.angle_alpha   90.00
_cell.angle_beta   90.00
_cell.angle_gamma   90.00
#
_symmetry.space_group_name_H-M   'P 1'
#
loop_
_entity.id
_entity.type
_entity.pdbx_description
1 polymer ?
#
loop_
_entity_poly.entity_id
_entity_poly.type
_entity_poly.pdbx_seq_one_letter_code
_entity_poly.pdbx_strand_id
1 'polypeptide(L)'
;MEESLSLARELEVAIWIGWSLHGLATAAWLEGDDVRATALYRESLHHYWGTGDKWGIANCLDGLALVACSQRHPVQNTAPTEDMRNAMRGARLLGAVEAIREITHNPRSVAEIAWIECAITEARSALGEETFATAWAEGHAMTMAQACEYALKVE
;
A
#
# COMPACT_ATOMS: atom_id res chain seq x y z
N MET A 1 -33.22 11.96 -11.44
CA MET A 1 -33.31 10.53 -11.05
C MET A 1 -32.45 9.66 -11.97
N GLU A 2 -32.49 9.86 -13.29
CA GLU A 2 -31.61 9.19 -14.25
C GLU A 2 -30.11 9.50 -14.02
N GLU A 3 -29.75 10.77 -13.77
CA GLU A 3 -28.38 11.17 -13.44
C GLU A 3 -27.86 10.56 -12.13
N SER A 4 -28.73 10.37 -11.14
CA SER A 4 -28.36 9.73 -9.87
C SER A 4 -28.16 8.23 -10.03
N LEU A 5 -28.92 7.60 -10.93
CA LEU A 5 -28.81 6.18 -11.24
C LEU A 5 -27.60 5.87 -12.12
N SER A 6 -27.26 6.74 -13.08
CA SER A 6 -26.04 6.59 -13.87
C SER A 6 -24.81 6.75 -13.00
N LEU A 7 -24.78 7.77 -12.13
CA LEU A 7 -23.70 7.97 -11.17
C LEU A 7 -23.55 6.79 -10.21
N ALA A 8 -24.66 6.25 -9.69
CA ALA A 8 -24.63 5.09 -8.80
C ALA A 8 -24.01 3.85 -9.49
N ARG A 9 -24.34 3.62 -10.77
CA ARG A 9 -23.76 2.52 -11.57
C ARG A 9 -22.29 2.70 -11.84
N GLU A 10 -21.86 3.91 -12.18
CA GLU A 10 -20.45 4.23 -12.41
C GLU A 10 -19.60 4.01 -11.15
N LEU A 11 -20.11 4.43 -9.98
CA LEU A 11 -19.46 4.21 -8.69
C LEU A 11 -19.39 2.72 -8.32
N GLU A 12 -20.48 1.98 -8.53
CA GLU A 12 -20.52 0.54 -8.26
C GLU A 12 -19.48 -0.20 -9.12
N VAL A 13 -19.42 0.10 -10.42
CA VAL A 13 -18.44 -0.50 -11.34
C VAL A 13 -17.01 -0.17 -10.91
N ALA A 14 -16.73 1.08 -10.51
CA ALA A 14 -15.40 1.49 -10.05
C ALA A 14 -14.95 0.75 -8.78
N ILE A 15 -15.85 0.54 -7.81
CA ILE A 15 -15.57 -0.22 -6.58
C ILE A 15 -15.26 -1.68 -6.88
N TRP A 16 -16.04 -2.33 -7.77
CA TRP A 16 -15.82 -3.72 -8.17
C TRP A 16 -14.49 -3.93 -8.90
N ILE A 17 -14.12 -2.98 -9.78
CA ILE A 17 -12.81 -2.98 -10.46
C ILE A 17 -11.70 -2.87 -9.42
N GLY A 18 -11.80 -1.91 -8.50
CA GLY A 18 -10.85 -1.75 -7.39
C GLY A 18 -10.64 -3.05 -6.61
N TRP A 19 -11.72 -3.74 -6.20
CA TRP A 19 -11.60 -4.95 -5.38
C TRP A 19 -10.97 -6.10 -6.15
N SER A 20 -11.35 -6.24 -7.42
CA SER A 20 -10.81 -7.27 -8.30
C SER A 20 -9.30 -7.07 -8.51
N LEU A 21 -8.88 -5.84 -8.78
CA LEU A 21 -7.46 -5.49 -8.93
C LEU A 21 -6.67 -5.71 -7.65
N HIS A 22 -7.22 -5.33 -6.48
CA HIS A 22 -6.59 -5.59 -5.19
C HIS A 22 -6.38 -7.10 -4.95
N GLY A 23 -7.40 -7.92 -5.24
CA GLY A 23 -7.29 -9.37 -5.12
C GLY A 23 -6.21 -9.96 -6.04
N LEU A 24 -6.14 -9.50 -7.29
CA LEU A 24 -5.10 -9.91 -8.23
C LEU A 24 -3.70 -9.44 -7.79
N ALA A 25 -3.60 -8.25 -7.20
CA ALA A 25 -2.34 -7.73 -6.66
C ALA A 25 -1.83 -8.61 -5.51
N THR A 26 -2.71 -8.97 -4.57
CA THR A 26 -2.37 -9.88 -3.47
C THR A 26 -1.95 -11.25 -3.98
N ALA A 27 -2.63 -11.80 -5.00
CA ALA A 27 -2.22 -13.05 -5.62
C ALA A 27 -0.82 -12.96 -6.26
N ALA A 28 -0.55 -11.90 -7.03
CA ALA A 28 0.77 -11.66 -7.63
C ALA A 28 1.87 -11.52 -6.57
N TRP A 29 1.61 -10.82 -5.47
CA TRP A 29 2.55 -10.70 -4.35
C TRP A 29 2.82 -12.05 -3.67
N LEU A 30 1.79 -12.89 -3.50
CA LEU A 30 1.98 -14.25 -2.96
C LEU A 30 2.77 -15.16 -3.91
N GLU A 31 2.64 -14.95 -5.23
CA GLU A 31 3.42 -15.63 -6.26
C GLU A 31 4.87 -15.10 -6.38
N GLY A 32 5.20 -13.99 -5.71
CA GLY A 32 6.52 -13.33 -5.77
C GLY A 32 6.71 -12.37 -6.95
N ASP A 33 5.65 -12.07 -7.71
CA ASP A 33 5.67 -11.09 -8.79
C ASP A 33 5.42 -9.67 -8.24
N ASP A 34 6.43 -9.13 -7.56
CA ASP A 34 6.37 -7.82 -6.90
C ASP A 34 6.13 -6.66 -7.89
N VAL A 35 6.62 -6.80 -9.12
CA VAL A 35 6.41 -5.80 -10.19
C VAL A 35 4.93 -5.74 -10.56
N ARG A 36 4.32 -6.89 -10.83
CA ARG A 36 2.90 -6.97 -11.16
C ARG A 36 2.02 -6.59 -9.98
N ALA A 37 2.37 -7.04 -8.77
CA ALA A 37 1.66 -6.66 -7.55
C ALA A 37 1.63 -5.14 -7.37
N THR A 38 2.79 -4.48 -7.52
CA THR A 38 2.89 -3.01 -7.43
C THR A 38 1.99 -2.31 -8.45
N ALA A 39 2.01 -2.76 -9.71
CA ALA A 39 1.19 -2.17 -10.75
C ALA A 39 -0.31 -2.30 -10.44
N LEU A 40 -0.75 -3.48 -10.05
CA LEU A 40 -2.16 -3.78 -9.74
C LEU A 40 -2.64 -3.03 -8.48
N TYR A 41 -1.83 -2.96 -7.43
CA TYR A 41 -2.19 -2.16 -6.24
C TYR A 41 -2.28 -0.67 -6.56
N ARG A 42 -1.41 -0.12 -7.41
CA ARG A 42 -1.48 1.29 -7.83
C ARG A 42 -2.72 1.58 -8.67
N GLU A 43 -3.08 0.68 -9.59
CA GLU A 43 -4.29 0.80 -10.39
C GLU A 43 -5.53 0.75 -9.49
N SER A 44 -5.59 -0.23 -8.58
CA SER A 44 -6.65 -0.33 -7.57
C SER A 44 -6.75 0.93 -6.69
N LEU A 45 -5.61 1.46 -6.23
CA LEU A 45 -5.55 2.69 -5.46
C LEU A 45 -6.11 3.89 -6.24
N HIS A 46 -5.83 3.99 -7.55
CA HIS A 46 -6.38 5.05 -8.40
C HIS A 46 -7.91 5.00 -8.45
N HIS A 47 -8.50 3.81 -8.55
CA HIS A 47 -9.95 3.64 -8.53
C HIS A 47 -10.56 4.04 -7.19
N TYR A 48 -10.01 3.56 -6.06
CA TYR A 48 -10.54 3.91 -4.75
C TYR A 48 -10.32 5.36 -4.35
N TRP A 49 -9.23 5.96 -4.80
CA TRP A 49 -9.03 7.40 -4.65
C TRP A 49 -10.11 8.20 -5.39
N GLY A 50 -10.45 7.79 -6.62
CA GLY A 50 -11.51 8.43 -7.41
C GLY A 50 -12.91 8.31 -6.80
N THR A 51 -13.20 7.22 -6.08
CA THR A 51 -14.51 6.99 -5.43
C THR A 51 -14.56 7.46 -3.97
N GLY A 52 -13.43 7.82 -3.37
CA GLY A 52 -13.34 8.19 -1.96
C GLY A 52 -13.47 7.02 -0.98
N ASP A 53 -13.29 5.79 -1.45
CA ASP A 53 -13.35 4.58 -0.63
C ASP A 53 -12.10 4.46 0.26
N LYS A 54 -12.24 4.93 1.49
CA LYS A 54 -11.17 4.92 2.50
C LYS A 54 -10.71 3.51 2.87
N TRP A 55 -11.61 2.52 2.77
CA TRP A 55 -11.27 1.13 3.07
C TRP A 55 -10.38 0.55 1.97
N GLY A 56 -10.79 0.74 0.72
CA GLY A 56 -10.00 0.34 -0.45
C GLY A 56 -8.63 1.02 -0.50
N ILE A 57 -8.58 2.33 -0.22
CA ILE A 57 -7.32 3.10 -0.14
C ILE A 57 -6.36 2.49 0.88
N ALA A 58 -6.81 2.27 2.13
CA ALA A 58 -5.95 1.75 3.19
C ALA A 58 -5.38 0.36 2.87
N ASN A 59 -6.18 -0.52 2.26
CA ASN A 59 -5.72 -1.85 1.86
C ASN A 59 -4.72 -1.82 0.71
N CYS A 60 -4.91 -0.95 -0.29
CA CYS A 60 -3.94 -0.81 -1.38
C CYS A 60 -2.60 -0.25 -0.87
N LEU A 61 -2.64 0.69 0.07
CA LEU A 61 -1.44 1.23 0.68
C LEU A 61 -0.71 0.19 1.55
N ASP A 62 -1.43 -0.64 2.31
CA ASP A 62 -0.85 -1.79 3.02
C ASP A 62 -0.18 -2.75 2.02
N GLY A 63 -0.86 -3.11 0.93
CA GLY A 63 -0.31 -3.97 -0.12
C GLY A 63 0.98 -3.43 -0.75
N LEU A 64 1.01 -2.13 -1.09
CA LEU A 64 2.22 -1.48 -1.60
C LEU A 64 3.35 -1.43 -0.57
N ALA A 65 3.02 -1.28 0.70
CA ALA A 65 4.00 -1.33 1.78
C ALA A 65 4.58 -2.73 1.94
N LEU A 66 3.75 -3.78 1.88
CA LEU A 66 4.18 -5.18 1.90
C LEU A 66 5.12 -5.51 0.75
N VAL A 67 4.82 -5.03 -0.46
CA VAL A 67 5.70 -5.22 -1.63
C VAL A 67 7.03 -4.48 -1.43
N ALA A 68 6.99 -3.22 -0.96
CA ALA A 68 8.19 -2.42 -0.75
C ALA A 68 9.11 -2.94 0.37
N CYS A 69 8.54 -3.59 1.40
CA CYS A 69 9.32 -4.25 2.45
C CYS A 69 9.86 -5.62 2.03
N SER A 70 9.25 -6.27 1.04
CA SER A 70 9.58 -7.67 0.74
C SER A 70 10.98 -7.81 0.18
N GLN A 71 11.79 -8.65 0.83
CA GLN A 71 13.10 -9.04 0.33
C GLN A 71 13.07 -10.34 -0.51
N ARG A 72 11.89 -10.74 -1.01
CA ARG A 72 11.70 -12.06 -1.65
C ARG A 72 12.53 -12.24 -2.93
N HIS A 73 12.79 -11.15 -3.64
CA HIS A 73 13.70 -11.14 -4.78
C HIS A 73 14.59 -9.91 -4.68
N PRO A 74 15.78 -9.99 -4.04
CA PRO A 74 16.84 -9.08 -4.46
C PRO A 74 17.02 -9.36 -5.96
N VAL A 75 16.65 -8.39 -6.80
CA VAL A 75 16.97 -8.48 -8.22
C VAL A 75 18.46 -8.75 -8.25
N GLN A 76 18.89 -9.85 -8.86
CA GLN A 76 20.30 -10.15 -8.93
C GLN A 76 20.97 -8.96 -9.62
N ASN A 77 21.80 -8.21 -8.89
CA ASN A 77 22.38 -6.88 -9.20
C ASN A 77 21.67 -5.62 -8.63
N THR A 78 20.71 -5.70 -7.70
CA THR A 78 20.29 -4.50 -6.94
C THR A 78 21.46 -4.01 -6.12
N ALA A 79 21.77 -2.72 -6.28
CA ALA A 79 22.73 -2.07 -5.41
C ALA A 79 22.17 -2.07 -3.98
N PRO A 80 23.00 -2.22 -2.92
CA PRO A 80 22.55 -2.17 -1.53
C PRO A 80 21.71 -0.93 -1.17
N THR A 81 21.83 0.12 -1.97
CA THR A 81 21.07 1.37 -1.86
C THR A 81 19.61 1.27 -2.30
N GLU A 82 19.27 0.33 -3.17
CA GLU A 82 17.91 0.15 -3.70
C GLU A 82 17.03 -0.60 -2.68
N ASP A 83 17.58 -1.64 -2.06
CA ASP A 83 16.91 -2.39 -0.98
C ASP A 83 16.61 -1.47 0.22
N MET A 84 17.58 -0.64 0.61
CA MET A 84 17.38 0.36 1.69
C MET A 84 16.33 1.40 1.30
N ARG A 85 16.29 1.84 0.04
CA ARG A 85 15.27 2.79 -0.44
C ARG A 85 13.87 2.18 -0.41
N ASN A 86 13.72 0.94 -0.89
CA ASN A 86 12.46 0.21 -0.87
C ASN A 86 11.97 -0.03 0.56
N ALA A 87 12.87 -0.42 1.46
CA ALA A 87 12.54 -0.57 2.88
C ALA A 87 12.12 0.77 3.52
N MET A 88 12.80 1.89 3.21
CA MET A 88 12.38 3.24 3.66
C MET A 88 10.99 3.59 3.13
N ARG A 89 10.72 3.26 1.87
CA ARG A 89 9.43 3.48 1.24
C ARG A 89 8.33 2.66 1.91
N GLY A 90 8.59 1.39 2.19
CA GLY A 90 7.70 0.50 2.93
C GLY A 90 7.40 1.02 4.32
N ALA A 91 8.41 1.38 5.11
CA ALA A 91 8.25 1.95 6.45
C ALA A 91 7.40 3.23 6.44
N ARG A 92 7.63 4.12 5.47
CA ARG A 92 6.84 5.36 5.31
C ARG A 92 5.38 5.07 4.94
N LEU A 93 5.13 4.11 4.06
CA LEU A 93 3.75 3.69 3.74
C LEU A 93 3.05 3.05 4.95
N LEU A 94 3.73 2.18 5.70
CA LEU A 94 3.16 1.55 6.90
C LEU A 94 2.75 2.58 7.96
N GLY A 95 3.61 3.56 8.23
CA GLY A 95 3.29 4.66 9.15
C GLY A 95 2.09 5.50 8.68
N ALA A 96 2.00 5.77 7.37
CA ALA A 96 0.86 6.49 6.80
C ALA A 96 -0.45 5.70 6.94
N VAL A 97 -0.42 4.38 6.69
CA VAL A 97 -1.61 3.54 6.82
C VAL A 97 -2.06 3.41 8.27
N GLU A 98 -1.13 3.34 9.22
CA GLU A 98 -1.47 3.38 10.65
C GLU A 98 -2.30 4.63 10.99
N ALA A 99 -1.79 5.82 10.67
CA ALA A 99 -2.50 7.08 10.90
C ALA A 99 -3.88 7.13 10.21
N ILE A 100 -3.97 6.64 8.96
CA ILE A 100 -5.24 6.59 8.22
C ILE A 100 -6.24 5.65 8.90
N ARG A 101 -5.81 4.46 9.32
CA ARG A 101 -6.69 3.45 9.93
C ARG A 101 -7.18 3.87 11.31
N GLU A 102 -6.38 4.58 12.09
CA GLU A 102 -6.80 5.20 13.36
C GLU A 102 -7.94 6.19 13.16
N ILE A 103 -7.81 7.10 12.18
CA ILE A 103 -8.81 8.14 11.88
C ILE A 103 -10.10 7.54 11.29
N THR A 104 -9.96 6.50 10.46
CA THR A 104 -11.09 5.90 9.74
C THR A 104 -11.78 4.78 10.52
N HIS A 105 -11.23 4.38 11.67
CA HIS A 105 -11.70 3.25 12.48
C HIS A 105 -11.86 1.96 11.66
N ASN A 106 -10.87 1.70 10.80
CA ASN A 106 -10.86 0.57 9.88
C ASN A 106 -9.74 -0.42 10.25
N PRO A 107 -9.98 -1.34 11.20
CA PRO A 107 -8.95 -2.25 11.67
C PRO A 107 -8.56 -3.27 10.59
N ARG A 108 -7.30 -3.70 10.64
CA ARG A 108 -6.80 -4.80 9.81
C ARG A 108 -7.42 -6.13 10.23
N SER A 109 -7.55 -7.06 9.29
CA SER A 109 -7.88 -8.46 9.58
C SER A 109 -6.71 -9.19 10.25
N VAL A 110 -6.96 -10.36 10.85
CA VAL A 110 -5.92 -11.14 11.54
C VAL A 110 -4.78 -11.55 10.58
N ALA A 111 -5.11 -11.91 9.34
CA ALA A 111 -4.11 -12.25 8.34
C ALA A 111 -3.26 -11.05 7.93
N GLU A 112 -3.89 -9.88 7.75
CA GLU A 112 -3.20 -8.63 7.45
C GLU A 112 -2.24 -8.22 8.58
N ILE A 113 -2.65 -8.37 9.84
CA ILE A 113 -1.78 -8.07 10.99
C ILE A 113 -0.48 -8.88 10.90
N ALA A 114 -0.57 -10.20 10.66
CA ALA A 114 0.61 -11.05 10.58
C ALA A 114 1.57 -10.63 9.43
N TRP A 115 1.04 -10.31 8.25
CA TRP A 115 1.86 -9.82 7.14
C TRP A 115 2.53 -8.49 7.44
N ILE A 116 1.81 -7.57 8.08
CA ILE A 116 2.33 -6.24 8.42
C ILE A 116 3.39 -6.34 9.51
N GLU A 117 3.22 -7.19 10.52
CA GLU A 117 4.25 -7.42 11.54
C GLU A 117 5.54 -7.99 10.95
N CYS A 118 5.44 -8.92 10.00
CA CYS A 118 6.58 -9.42 9.24
C CYS A 118 7.26 -8.27 8.46
N ALA A 119 6.48 -7.48 7.72
CA ALA A 119 7.02 -6.36 6.93
C ALA A 119 7.67 -5.28 7.80
N ILE A 120 7.14 -4.98 8.99
CA ILE A 120 7.78 -4.08 9.97
C ILE A 120 9.12 -4.65 10.40
N THR A 121 9.18 -5.95 10.70
CA THR A 121 10.41 -6.61 11.13
C THR A 121 11.47 -6.58 10.02
N GLU A 122 11.08 -6.85 8.79
CA GLU A 122 11.95 -6.79 7.60
C GLU A 122 12.48 -5.37 7.37
N ALA A 123 11.61 -4.36 7.40
CA ALA A 123 12.01 -2.97 7.22
C ALA A 123 12.94 -2.49 8.34
N ARG A 124 12.65 -2.81 9.61
CA ARG A 124 13.53 -2.48 10.74
C ARG A 124 14.91 -3.12 10.57
N SER A 125 14.95 -4.38 10.15
CA SER A 125 16.21 -5.10 9.94
C SER A 125 17.05 -4.50 8.81
N ALA A 126 16.41 -4.05 7.73
CA ALA A 126 17.11 -3.45 6.59
C ALA A 126 17.61 -2.02 6.86
N LEU A 127 16.84 -1.23 7.63
CA LEU A 127 17.10 0.20 7.83
C LEU A 127 17.90 0.53 9.09
N GLY A 128 17.84 -0.34 10.09
CA GLY A 128 18.17 0.00 11.47
C GLY A 128 17.07 0.84 12.13
N GLU A 129 17.06 0.87 13.46
CA GLU A 129 15.96 1.43 14.26
C GLU A 129 15.75 2.94 14.02
N GLU A 130 16.84 3.73 13.95
CA GLU A 130 16.75 5.19 13.80
C GLU A 130 16.16 5.61 12.44
N THR A 131 16.67 4.99 11.37
CA THR A 131 16.19 5.25 10.00
C THR A 131 14.74 4.77 9.84
N PHE A 132 14.40 3.60 10.39
CA PHE A 132 13.03 3.09 10.38
C PHE A 132 12.08 4.04 11.11
N ALA A 133 12.42 4.45 12.34
CA ALA A 133 11.59 5.34 13.14
C ALA A 133 11.35 6.69 12.45
N THR A 134 12.37 7.24 11.78
CA THR A 134 12.26 8.46 10.99
C THR A 134 11.30 8.28 9.82
N ALA A 135 11.49 7.23 9.01
CA ALA A 135 10.62 6.95 7.87
C ALA A 135 9.16 6.69 8.30
N TRP A 136 8.96 5.95 9.39
CA TRP A 136 7.65 5.71 9.98
C TRP A 136 6.97 7.01 10.40
N ALA A 137 7.68 7.86 11.16
CA ALA A 137 7.13 9.12 11.65
C ALA A 137 6.75 10.08 10.51
N GLU A 138 7.57 10.16 9.47
CA GLU A 138 7.23 10.92 8.26
C GLU A 138 5.97 10.40 7.58
N GLY A 139 5.82 9.08 7.50
CA GLY A 139 4.63 8.42 6.99
C GLY A 139 3.40 8.74 7.81
N HIS A 140 3.49 8.57 9.12
CA HIS A 140 2.42 8.82 10.07
C HIS A 140 1.97 10.29 10.10
N ALA A 141 2.84 11.22 9.72
CA ALA A 141 2.50 12.64 9.56
C ALA A 141 1.77 12.95 8.23
N MET A 142 1.70 12.00 7.29
CA MET A 142 1.02 12.20 6.01
C MET A 142 -0.50 12.22 6.17
N THR A 143 -1.15 13.13 5.45
CA THR A 143 -2.57 13.01 5.16
C THR A 143 -2.82 11.86 4.19
N MET A 144 -4.06 11.34 4.15
CA MET A 144 -4.46 10.30 3.19
C MET A 144 -4.15 10.70 1.73
N ALA A 145 -4.36 11.97 1.37
CA ALA A 145 -4.03 12.47 0.03
C ALA A 145 -2.52 12.41 -0.27
N GLN A 146 -1.68 12.83 0.69
CA GLN A 146 -0.23 12.75 0.56
C GLN A 146 0.27 11.30 0.48
N ALA A 147 -0.33 10.39 1.26
CA ALA A 147 -0.01 8.96 1.21
C ALA A 147 -0.34 8.36 -0.17
N CYS A 148 -1.51 8.67 -0.73
CA CYS A 148 -1.90 8.25 -2.08
C CYS A 148 -0.93 8.81 -3.14
N GLU A 149 -0.61 10.10 -3.08
CA GLU A 149 0.32 10.72 -4.03
C GLU A 149 1.72 10.07 -3.95
N TYR A 150 2.21 9.85 -2.72
CA TYR A 150 3.48 9.19 -2.47
C TYR A 150 3.50 7.75 -3.02
N ALA A 151 2.43 6.99 -2.83
CA ALA A 151 2.29 5.62 -3.32
C ALA A 151 2.26 5.53 -4.86
N LEU A 152 1.64 6.51 -5.52
CA LEU A 152 1.49 6.55 -6.98
C LEU A 152 2.72 7.08 -7.72
N LYS A 153 3.65 7.79 -7.05
CA LYS A 153 4.91 8.22 -7.67
C LYS A 153 5.74 7.02 -8.13
N VAL A 154 5.96 6.93 -9.44
CA VAL A 154 6.92 6.00 -10.05
C VAL A 154 8.31 6.56 -9.77
N GLU A 155 9.19 5.75 -9.18
CA GLU A 155 10.61 6.06 -9.04
C GLU A 155 11.38 5.63 -10.29
#